data_AF-F0F0H0-F1
#
_entry.id   AF-F0F0H0-F1
#
_cell.length_a   1.000
_cell.length_b   1.000
_cell.length_c   1.000
_cell.angle_alpha   90.00
_cell.angle_beta   90.00
_cell.angle_gamma   90.00
#
_symmetry.space_group_name_H-M   'P 1'
#
loop_
_entity.id
_entity.type
_entity.pdbx_description
1 polymer ?
#
loop_
_entity_poly.entity_id
_entity_poly.type
_entity_poly.pdbx_seq_one_letter_code
_entity_poly.pdbx_strand_id
1 'polypeptide(L)'
;MGNVAPGTLSATSTEAVNGSQLYATNQNVAKGINFGGTTGSNNYQLGDTINVKGDSNITSTTVNGGVQLGLNPNLNVTSVTATDAAGNQTVTNGGGVTITPAAGGNPVSLTTGGLNNGGNKITNVAPGEISATSTDAVNGSQLHNAINNTVGNVAGAVENLQNRMGKLQDDSEAGTASALAAAGLPQAYLPGKSMIAVSGSTYRGQQGYAVGMSAISDSGNWIVKGTATGNSRGHFGATIGAGYQW
;
A
#
# COMPACT_ATOMS: atom_id res chain seq x y z
N MET A 1 0.25 19.83 -101.19
CA MET A 1 1.49 19.36 -100.52
C MET A 1 1.22 17.98 -99.97
N GLY A 2 1.98 16.97 -100.38
CA GLY A 2 1.89 15.57 -99.91
C GLY A 2 3.25 14.91 -100.13
N ASN A 3 3.53 13.79 -99.43
CA ASN A 3 4.79 13.03 -99.51
C ASN A 3 6.02 13.63 -98.80
N VAL A 4 5.86 14.27 -97.64
CA VAL A 4 6.99 14.67 -96.80
C VAL A 4 7.56 13.43 -96.09
N ALA A 5 8.81 13.07 -96.37
CA ALA A 5 9.50 11.99 -95.66
C ALA A 5 9.66 12.32 -94.17
N PRO A 6 9.73 11.33 -93.25
CA PRO A 6 9.99 11.59 -91.85
C PRO A 6 11.31 12.36 -91.67
N GLY A 7 11.25 13.51 -91.00
CA GLY A 7 12.46 14.27 -90.64
C GLY A 7 13.25 13.60 -89.53
N THR A 8 14.51 13.93 -89.39
CA THR A 8 15.39 13.47 -88.31
C THR A 8 15.00 14.15 -87.00
N LEU A 9 14.70 13.38 -85.94
CA LEU A 9 14.43 13.92 -84.61
C LEU A 9 15.73 13.99 -83.80
N SER A 10 16.39 15.15 -83.85
CA SER A 10 17.56 15.46 -83.01
C SER A 10 17.53 16.90 -82.53
N ALA A 11 18.28 17.21 -81.47
CA ALA A 11 18.29 18.54 -80.86
C ALA A 11 18.77 19.67 -81.81
N THR A 12 19.50 19.32 -82.89
CA THR A 12 20.03 20.28 -83.87
C THR A 12 19.32 20.20 -85.23
N SER A 13 18.29 19.36 -85.35
CA SER A 13 17.58 19.18 -86.61
C SER A 13 16.79 20.42 -86.97
N THR A 14 16.86 20.82 -88.25
CA THR A 14 16.02 21.85 -88.86
C THR A 14 15.08 21.27 -89.92
N GLU A 15 14.98 19.95 -89.98
CA GLU A 15 14.12 19.25 -90.94
C GLU A 15 12.64 19.38 -90.54
N ALA A 16 11.75 19.48 -91.53
CA ALA A 16 10.31 19.50 -91.28
C ALA A 16 9.82 18.13 -90.79
N VAL A 17 8.95 18.11 -89.78
CA VAL A 17 8.28 16.89 -89.30
C VAL A 17 7.02 16.60 -90.11
N ASN A 18 6.72 15.32 -90.33
CA ASN A 18 5.51 14.90 -91.04
C ASN A 18 4.39 14.42 -90.09
N GLY A 19 3.22 14.10 -90.65
CA GLY A 19 2.04 13.73 -89.87
C GLY A 19 2.19 12.46 -89.03
N SER A 20 2.95 11.46 -89.47
CA SER A 20 3.13 10.22 -88.67
C SER A 20 3.97 10.46 -87.42
N GLN A 21 4.96 11.36 -87.50
CA GLN A 21 5.80 11.77 -86.36
C GLN A 21 5.01 12.57 -85.33
N LEU A 22 4.16 13.50 -85.78
CA LEU A 22 3.25 14.25 -84.91
C LEU A 22 2.20 13.34 -84.27
N TYR A 23 1.62 12.41 -85.04
CA TYR A 23 0.66 11.43 -84.52
C TYR A 23 1.27 10.55 -83.43
N ALA A 24 2.47 10.00 -83.64
CA ALA A 24 3.14 9.19 -82.63
C ALA A 24 3.40 9.97 -81.32
N THR A 25 3.78 11.24 -81.42
CA THR A 25 3.93 12.14 -80.27
C THR A 25 2.59 12.33 -79.56
N ASN A 26 1.51 12.60 -80.30
CA ASN A 26 0.18 12.78 -79.73
C ASN A 26 -0.35 11.52 -79.03
N GLN A 27 -0.07 10.32 -79.56
CA GLN A 27 -0.41 9.07 -78.89
C GLN A 27 0.33 8.90 -77.54
N ASN A 28 1.57 9.39 -77.43
CA ASN A 28 2.32 9.36 -76.18
C ASN A 28 1.81 10.39 -75.17
N VAL A 29 1.43 11.59 -75.61
CA VAL A 29 0.78 12.60 -74.76
C VAL A 29 -0.58 12.09 -74.27
N ALA A 30 -1.35 11.43 -75.14
CA ALA A 30 -2.65 10.86 -74.81
C ALA A 30 -2.59 9.70 -73.78
N LYS A 31 -1.41 9.10 -73.55
CA LYS A 31 -1.25 8.10 -72.47
C LYS A 31 -1.52 8.69 -71.10
N GLY A 32 -1.26 9.99 -70.91
CA GLY A 32 -1.51 10.68 -69.64
C GLY A 32 -0.57 10.25 -68.51
N ILE A 33 -1.06 10.39 -67.27
CA ILE A 33 -0.38 10.04 -66.03
C ILE A 33 -1.27 9.03 -65.28
N ASN A 34 -0.77 7.81 -65.10
CA ASN A 34 -1.42 6.83 -64.24
C ASN A 34 -1.00 7.06 -62.78
N PHE A 35 -1.97 7.26 -61.88
CA PHE A 35 -1.73 7.51 -60.45
C PHE A 35 -2.64 6.63 -59.59
N GLY A 36 -2.08 5.95 -58.57
CA GLY A 36 -2.80 4.94 -57.77
C GLY A 36 -2.01 4.43 -56.57
N GLY A 37 -2.61 3.52 -55.80
CA GLY A 37 -2.04 2.98 -54.55
C GLY A 37 -1.98 1.44 -54.54
N THR A 38 -2.00 0.84 -53.35
CA THR A 38 -1.99 -0.63 -53.15
C THR A 38 -3.13 -1.33 -53.89
N THR A 39 -4.28 -0.66 -54.01
CA THR A 39 -5.43 -1.13 -54.80
C THR A 39 -5.92 -0.03 -55.73
N GLY A 40 -5.97 -0.33 -57.03
CA GLY A 40 -6.51 0.56 -58.07
C GLY A 40 -5.60 1.71 -58.52
N SER A 41 -5.90 2.25 -59.71
CA SER A 41 -5.26 3.44 -60.27
C SER A 41 -6.22 4.14 -61.24
N ASN A 42 -6.02 5.45 -61.45
CA ASN A 42 -6.73 6.25 -62.44
C ASN A 42 -5.73 6.83 -63.44
N ASN A 43 -6.19 7.09 -64.67
CA ASN A 43 -5.41 7.79 -65.68
C ASN A 43 -5.88 9.25 -65.80
N TYR A 44 -4.94 10.18 -65.78
CA TYR A 44 -5.18 11.62 -65.86
C TYR A 44 -4.53 12.19 -67.11
N GLN A 45 -5.18 13.13 -67.79
CA GLN A 45 -4.59 13.78 -68.95
C GLN A 45 -3.44 14.71 -68.53
N LEU A 46 -2.50 14.97 -69.44
CA LEU A 46 -1.42 15.90 -69.16
C LEU A 46 -1.99 17.31 -68.94
N GLY A 47 -1.69 17.90 -67.78
CA GLY A 47 -2.23 19.20 -67.34
C GLY A 47 -3.36 19.10 -66.32
N ASP A 48 -3.92 17.90 -66.10
CA ASP A 48 -4.92 17.70 -65.04
C ASP A 48 -4.31 17.87 -63.65
N THR A 49 -5.11 18.38 -62.69
CA THR A 49 -4.73 18.42 -61.27
C THR A 49 -5.08 17.11 -60.58
N ILE A 50 -4.07 16.41 -60.06
CA ILE A 50 -4.25 15.19 -59.26
C ILE A 50 -4.32 15.58 -57.78
N ASN A 51 -5.49 15.42 -57.16
CA ASN A 51 -5.69 15.71 -55.74
C ASN A 51 -5.46 14.46 -54.88
N VAL A 52 -4.39 14.46 -54.09
CA VAL A 52 -4.19 13.47 -53.03
C VAL A 52 -4.92 14.00 -51.79
N LYS A 53 -6.05 13.40 -51.42
CA LYS A 53 -6.82 13.82 -50.23
C LYS A 53 -6.45 12.96 -49.03
N GLY A 54 -6.34 13.61 -47.87
CA GLY A 54 -6.29 12.90 -46.59
C GLY A 54 -7.68 12.58 -46.05
N ASP A 55 -7.74 12.14 -44.80
CA ASP A 55 -8.95 11.82 -44.06
C ASP A 55 -9.00 12.62 -42.74
N SER A 56 -9.77 12.17 -41.76
CA SER A 56 -9.84 12.83 -40.45
C SER A 56 -8.51 12.80 -39.67
N ASN A 57 -7.59 11.90 -40.01
CA ASN A 57 -6.31 11.68 -39.34
C ASN A 57 -5.12 12.20 -40.14
N ILE A 58 -5.23 12.23 -41.47
CA ILE A 58 -4.17 12.66 -42.39
C ILE A 58 -4.56 13.97 -43.06
N THR A 59 -3.67 14.95 -43.03
CA THR A 59 -3.76 16.17 -43.85
C THR A 59 -2.91 16.03 -45.10
N SER A 60 -3.39 16.60 -46.19
CA SER A 60 -2.66 16.71 -47.45
C SER A 60 -2.52 18.18 -47.81
N THR A 61 -1.30 18.63 -48.08
CA THR A 61 -1.00 20.03 -48.38
C THR A 61 -0.09 20.12 -49.58
N THR A 62 -0.44 20.99 -50.53
CA THR A 62 0.41 21.30 -51.68
C THR A 62 1.64 22.07 -51.22
N VAL A 63 2.82 21.61 -51.63
CA VAL A 63 4.12 22.22 -51.34
C VAL A 63 4.93 22.38 -52.62
N ASN A 64 6.03 23.14 -52.56
CA ASN A 64 6.94 23.23 -53.71
C ASN A 64 7.50 21.84 -54.04
N GLY A 65 7.24 21.36 -55.26
CA GLY A 65 7.65 20.02 -55.72
C GLY A 65 6.60 18.91 -55.54
N GLY A 66 5.41 19.17 -54.99
CA GLY A 66 4.32 18.18 -54.96
C GLY A 66 3.33 18.32 -53.80
N VAL A 67 3.08 17.20 -53.11
CA VAL A 67 2.13 17.10 -51.99
C VAL A 67 2.83 16.52 -50.78
N GLN A 68 2.63 17.14 -49.61
CA GLN A 68 3.04 16.62 -48.31
C GLN A 68 1.84 16.01 -47.59
N LEU A 69 2.04 14.80 -47.04
CA LEU A 69 1.10 14.18 -46.11
C LEU A 69 1.58 14.37 -44.68
N GLY A 70 0.69 14.81 -43.80
CA GLY A 70 0.96 15.02 -42.38
C GLY A 70 -0.08 14.32 -41.52
N LEU A 71 0.31 13.99 -40.28
CA LEU A 71 -0.64 13.56 -39.26
C LEU A 71 -1.29 14.79 -38.62
N ASN A 72 -2.57 14.67 -38.34
CA ASN A 72 -3.28 15.66 -37.54
C ASN A 72 -2.84 15.56 -36.07
N PRO A 73 -2.82 16.68 -35.31
CA PRO A 73 -2.46 16.65 -33.89
C PRO A 73 -3.35 15.72 -33.05
N ASN A 74 -4.63 15.60 -33.43
CA ASN A 74 -5.59 14.69 -32.83
C ASN A 74 -5.94 13.59 -33.83
N LEU A 75 -5.81 12.34 -33.40
CA LEU A 75 -6.13 11.16 -34.21
C LEU A 75 -7.36 10.45 -33.63
N ASN A 76 -8.30 10.08 -34.49
CA ASN A 76 -9.43 9.23 -34.18
C ASN A 76 -9.13 7.79 -34.65
N VAL A 77 -8.74 6.93 -33.72
CA VAL A 77 -8.34 5.54 -33.96
C VAL A 77 -9.03 4.61 -32.95
N THR A 78 -9.29 3.37 -33.34
CA THR A 78 -9.93 2.35 -32.47
C THR A 78 -8.95 1.74 -31.47
N SER A 79 -7.68 1.61 -31.85
CA SER A 79 -6.60 1.15 -30.99
C SER A 79 -5.25 1.71 -31.43
N VAL A 80 -4.35 1.83 -30.47
CA VAL A 80 -2.92 2.07 -30.70
C VAL A 80 -2.16 0.94 -30.02
N THR A 81 -1.28 0.29 -30.77
CA THR A 81 -0.35 -0.72 -30.24
C THR A 81 1.07 -0.24 -30.47
N ALA A 82 1.81 -0.06 -29.39
CA ALA A 82 3.24 0.21 -29.42
C ALA A 82 3.99 -1.03 -28.93
N THR A 83 4.98 -1.49 -29.69
CA THR A 83 5.85 -2.60 -29.31
C THR A 83 7.27 -2.04 -29.15
N ASP A 84 7.87 -2.23 -27.99
CA ASP A 84 9.27 -1.83 -27.78
C ASP A 84 10.26 -2.84 -28.38
N ALA A 85 11.55 -2.51 -28.34
CA ALA A 85 12.60 -3.38 -28.88
C ALA A 85 12.73 -4.73 -28.15
N ALA A 86 12.23 -4.82 -26.91
CA ALA A 86 12.17 -6.05 -26.12
C ALA A 86 10.89 -6.86 -26.38
N GLY A 87 9.98 -6.37 -27.23
CA GLY A 87 8.72 -7.01 -27.57
C GLY A 87 7.58 -6.73 -26.59
N ASN A 88 7.78 -5.86 -25.59
CA ASN A 88 6.70 -5.49 -24.68
C ASN A 88 5.67 -4.65 -25.44
N GLN A 89 4.39 -4.94 -25.21
CA GLN A 89 3.30 -4.27 -25.91
C GLN A 89 2.55 -3.33 -25.00
N THR A 90 2.40 -2.07 -25.42
CA THR A 90 1.44 -1.13 -24.83
C THR A 90 0.26 -0.99 -25.77
N VAL A 91 -0.93 -1.31 -25.30
CA VAL A 91 -2.19 -1.20 -26.05
C VAL A 91 -3.07 -0.15 -25.38
N THR A 92 -3.49 0.85 -26.16
CA THR A 92 -4.55 1.79 -25.80
C THR A 92 -5.76 1.53 -26.67
N ASN A 93 -6.90 1.18 -26.07
CA ASN A 93 -8.16 0.93 -26.77
C ASN A 93 -9.37 1.23 -25.86
N GLY A 94 -10.58 0.85 -26.28
CA GLY A 94 -11.80 1.07 -25.50
C GLY A 94 -11.82 0.41 -24.11
N GLY A 95 -10.92 -0.55 -23.83
CA GLY A 95 -10.74 -1.16 -22.51
C GLY A 95 -9.77 -0.42 -21.58
N GLY A 96 -9.06 0.59 -22.08
CA GLY A 96 -8.07 1.36 -21.31
C GLY A 96 -6.64 1.23 -21.86
N VAL A 97 -5.66 1.32 -20.95
CA VAL A 97 -4.22 1.18 -21.27
C VAL A 97 -3.69 -0.09 -20.64
N THR A 98 -3.09 -0.98 -21.43
CA THR A 98 -2.45 -2.21 -20.94
C THR A 98 -1.02 -2.31 -21.42
N ILE A 99 -0.10 -2.63 -20.51
CA ILE A 99 1.30 -2.94 -20.78
C ILE A 99 1.51 -4.43 -20.53
N THR A 100 1.81 -5.18 -21.59
CA THR A 100 2.02 -6.63 -21.57
C THR A 100 3.51 -6.94 -21.80
N PRO A 101 4.22 -7.48 -20.80
CA PRO A 101 5.60 -7.91 -20.96
C PRO A 101 5.73 -9.08 -21.94
N ALA A 102 6.78 -9.09 -22.76
CA ALA A 102 7.03 -10.18 -23.71
C ALA A 102 7.37 -11.52 -23.01
N ALA A 103 8.07 -11.47 -21.87
CA ALA A 103 8.63 -12.63 -21.19
C ALA A 103 7.66 -13.36 -20.23
N GLY A 104 6.34 -13.24 -20.42
CA GLY A 104 5.35 -13.92 -19.58
C GLY A 104 5.16 -13.31 -18.18
N GLY A 105 5.54 -12.04 -17.99
CA GLY A 105 5.24 -11.29 -16.78
C GLY A 105 3.77 -10.88 -16.68
N ASN A 106 3.30 -10.57 -15.47
CA ASN A 106 1.94 -10.08 -15.26
C ASN A 106 1.76 -8.69 -15.90
N PRO A 107 0.70 -8.47 -16.71
CA PRO A 107 0.42 -7.16 -17.28
C PRO A 107 0.12 -6.10 -16.22
N VAL A 108 0.44 -4.85 -16.56
CA VAL A 108 -0.04 -3.66 -15.84
C VAL A 108 -1.16 -3.04 -16.66
N SER A 109 -2.31 -2.75 -16.05
CA SER A 109 -3.43 -2.15 -16.77
C SER A 109 -4.15 -1.06 -15.98
N LEU A 110 -4.56 -0.02 -16.68
CA LEU A 110 -5.46 1.02 -16.21
C LEU A 110 -6.75 0.94 -17.05
N THR A 111 -7.84 0.51 -16.42
CA THR A 111 -9.13 0.28 -17.08
C THR A 111 -10.25 1.03 -16.35
N THR A 112 -11.50 0.90 -16.81
CA THR A 112 -12.67 1.43 -16.09
C THR A 112 -12.85 0.80 -14.70
N GLY A 113 -12.24 -0.37 -14.45
CA GLY A 113 -12.20 -1.02 -13.14
C GLY A 113 -11.08 -0.52 -12.22
N GLY A 114 -10.24 0.42 -12.68
CA GLY A 114 -9.10 0.96 -11.93
C GLY A 114 -7.75 0.40 -12.38
N LEU A 115 -6.76 0.50 -11.49
CA LEU A 115 -5.38 0.08 -11.71
C LEU A 115 -5.14 -1.37 -11.25
N ASN A 116 -4.63 -2.20 -12.15
CA ASN A 116 -3.99 -3.46 -11.82
C ASN A 116 -2.49 -3.36 -12.07
N ASN A 117 -1.68 -3.41 -11.01
CA ASN A 117 -0.22 -3.30 -11.11
C ASN A 117 0.49 -4.63 -11.36
N GLY A 118 -0.22 -5.71 -11.68
CA GLY A 118 0.37 -7.01 -12.01
C GLY A 118 1.16 -7.66 -10.85
N GLY A 119 0.87 -7.30 -9.61
CA GLY A 119 1.63 -7.76 -8.43
C GLY A 119 3.00 -7.09 -8.25
N ASN A 120 3.32 -6.06 -9.03
CA ASN A 120 4.56 -5.31 -8.87
C ASN A 120 4.53 -4.43 -7.61
N LYS A 121 5.71 -4.15 -7.03
CA LYS A 121 5.84 -3.17 -5.96
C LYS A 121 5.54 -1.76 -6.48
N ILE A 122 4.68 -1.03 -5.77
CA ILE A 122 4.47 0.40 -5.99
C ILE A 122 5.50 1.16 -5.15
N THR A 123 6.34 1.94 -5.80
CA THR A 123 7.41 2.72 -5.15
C THR A 123 7.17 4.21 -5.35
N ASN A 124 7.87 5.06 -4.59
CA ASN A 124 7.76 6.52 -4.64
C ASN A 124 6.34 7.05 -4.32
N VAL A 125 5.61 6.35 -3.44
CA VAL A 125 4.34 6.81 -2.90
C VAL A 125 4.62 7.86 -1.82
N ALA A 126 4.25 9.11 -2.08
CA ALA A 126 4.29 10.18 -1.08
C ALA A 126 3.40 9.82 0.13
N PRO A 127 3.68 10.33 1.34
CA PRO A 127 2.81 10.09 2.48
C PRO A 127 1.38 10.55 2.18
N GLY A 128 0.41 9.64 2.29
CA GLY A 128 -1.01 9.95 2.09
C GLY A 128 -1.62 10.64 3.30
N GLU A 129 -2.74 11.34 3.12
CA GLU A 129 -3.49 11.85 4.26
C GLU A 129 -4.04 10.69 5.13
N ILE A 130 -3.88 10.77 6.45
CA ILE A 130 -4.46 9.80 7.39
C ILE A 130 -5.66 10.46 8.07
N SER A 131 -6.84 10.22 7.52
CA SER A 131 -8.12 10.68 8.07
C SER A 131 -9.22 9.66 7.75
N ALA A 132 -10.38 9.77 8.44
CA ALA A 132 -11.47 8.80 8.28
C ALA A 132 -12.10 8.78 6.88
N THR A 133 -11.88 9.83 6.08
CA THR A 133 -12.43 10.00 4.73
C THR A 133 -11.38 9.97 3.63
N SER A 134 -10.10 9.78 3.98
CA SER A 134 -9.00 9.76 3.02
C SER A 134 -9.14 8.60 2.04
N THR A 135 -8.87 8.87 0.76
CA THR A 135 -8.74 7.88 -0.31
C THR A 135 -7.30 7.70 -0.77
N ASP A 136 -6.35 8.33 -0.07
CA ASP A 136 -4.93 8.28 -0.43
C ASP A 136 -4.31 6.93 -0.07
N ALA A 137 -3.36 6.49 -0.89
CA ALA A 137 -2.50 5.40 -0.52
C ALA A 137 -1.54 5.84 0.60
N VAL A 138 -1.48 5.07 1.69
CA VAL A 138 -0.44 5.26 2.71
C VAL A 138 0.83 4.50 2.34
N ASN A 139 1.99 5.05 2.67
CA ASN A 139 3.26 4.42 2.37
C ASN A 139 3.84 3.67 3.58
N GLY A 140 4.93 2.92 3.34
CA GLY A 140 5.57 2.09 4.37
C GLY A 140 6.06 2.85 5.60
N SER A 141 6.50 4.12 5.44
CA SER A 141 6.95 4.93 6.58
C SER A 141 5.81 5.27 7.54
N GLN A 142 4.61 5.51 7.01
CA GLN A 142 3.42 5.79 7.81
C GLN A 142 2.96 4.57 8.58
N LEU A 143 2.91 3.40 7.93
CA LEU A 143 2.57 2.14 8.57
C LEU A 143 3.59 1.78 9.66
N HIS A 144 4.87 1.93 9.38
CA HIS A 144 5.94 1.68 10.36
C HIS A 144 5.80 2.54 11.61
N ASN A 145 5.54 3.85 11.44
CA ASN A 145 5.34 4.77 12.56
C ASN A 145 4.10 4.41 13.38
N ALA A 146 2.98 4.07 12.72
CA ALA A 146 1.75 3.67 13.40
C ALA A 146 1.94 2.39 14.23
N ILE A 147 2.63 1.38 13.67
CA ILE A 147 2.93 0.12 14.35
C ILE A 147 3.84 0.36 15.55
N ASN A 148 4.96 1.07 15.38
CA ASN A 148 5.92 1.28 16.46
C ASN A 148 5.31 2.05 17.63
N ASN A 149 4.52 3.09 17.36
CA ASN A 149 3.84 3.85 18.41
C ASN A 149 2.85 2.98 19.18
N THR A 150 2.04 2.18 18.46
CA THR A 150 1.03 1.32 19.08
C THR A 150 1.66 0.19 19.87
N VAL A 151 2.60 -0.55 19.28
CA VAL A 151 3.29 -1.67 19.92
C VAL A 151 4.12 -1.20 21.10
N GLY A 152 4.81 -0.06 20.99
CA GLY A 152 5.58 0.53 22.10
C GLY A 152 4.70 0.85 23.30
N ASN A 153 3.53 1.48 23.08
CA ASN A 153 2.57 1.79 24.14
C ASN A 153 2.04 0.52 24.83
N VAL A 154 1.68 -0.50 24.04
CA VAL A 154 1.19 -1.78 24.58
C VAL A 154 2.28 -2.51 25.36
N ALA A 155 3.50 -2.57 24.83
CA ALA A 155 4.62 -3.21 25.51
C ALA A 155 4.90 -2.56 26.88
N GLY A 156 4.93 -1.22 26.93
CA GLY A 156 5.09 -0.49 28.19
C GLY A 156 3.93 -0.73 29.17
N ALA A 157 2.69 -0.81 28.69
CA ALA A 157 1.54 -1.13 29.54
C ALA A 157 1.63 -2.56 30.12
N VAL A 158 2.04 -3.54 29.33
CA VAL A 158 2.22 -4.93 29.76
C VAL A 158 3.32 -5.05 30.80
N GLU A 159 4.46 -4.38 30.62
CA GLU A 159 5.54 -4.37 31.61
C GLU A 159 5.08 -3.77 32.95
N ASN A 160 4.35 -2.65 32.91
CA ASN A 160 3.76 -2.05 34.10
C ASN A 160 2.78 -3.01 34.81
N LEU A 161 1.96 -3.73 34.05
CA LEU A 161 1.06 -4.74 34.61
C LEU A 161 1.83 -5.90 35.23
N GLN A 162 2.87 -6.41 34.57
CA GLN A 162 3.72 -7.47 35.12
C GLN A 162 4.37 -7.05 36.44
N ASN A 163 4.91 -5.84 36.50
CA ASN A 163 5.49 -5.28 37.73
C ASN A 163 4.45 -5.13 38.85
N ARG A 164 3.24 -4.66 38.54
CA ARG A 164 2.14 -4.56 39.51
C ARG A 164 1.65 -5.92 39.99
N MET A 165 1.56 -6.91 39.11
CA MET A 165 1.18 -8.27 39.47
C MET A 165 2.22 -8.91 40.39
N GLY A 166 3.51 -8.74 40.13
CA GLY A 166 4.57 -9.23 41.02
C GLY A 166 4.49 -8.59 42.42
N LYS A 167 4.29 -7.28 42.50
CA LYS A 167 4.08 -6.58 43.79
C LYS A 167 2.83 -7.07 44.52
N LEU A 168 1.71 -7.24 43.81
CA LEU A 168 0.47 -7.72 44.40
C LEU A 168 0.63 -9.15 44.94
N GLN A 169 1.35 -10.02 44.22
CA GLN A 169 1.65 -11.36 44.70
C GLN A 169 2.46 -11.32 45.99
N ASP A 170 3.57 -10.55 46.02
CA ASP A 170 4.40 -10.40 47.23
C ASP A 170 3.60 -9.84 48.41
N ASP A 171 2.79 -8.81 48.18
CA ASP A 171 1.99 -8.16 49.23
C ASP A 171 0.92 -9.12 49.77
N SER A 172 0.31 -9.93 48.91
CA SER A 172 -0.68 -10.96 49.29
C SER A 172 -0.05 -12.10 50.10
N GLU A 173 1.13 -12.57 49.69
CA GLU A 173 1.87 -13.62 50.38
C GLU A 173 2.36 -13.13 51.77
N ALA A 174 2.81 -11.88 51.87
CA ALA A 174 3.20 -11.26 53.13
C ALA A 174 2.01 -11.01 54.08
N GLY A 175 0.84 -10.67 53.54
CA GLY A 175 -0.41 -10.64 54.30
C GLY A 175 -0.76 -12.00 54.90
N THR A 176 -0.62 -13.08 54.12
CA THR A 176 -0.81 -14.46 54.60
C THR A 176 0.20 -14.82 55.70
N ALA A 177 1.48 -14.46 55.52
CA ALA A 177 2.49 -14.67 56.56
C ALA A 177 2.10 -13.95 57.86
N SER A 178 1.65 -12.69 57.78
CA SER A 178 1.18 -11.92 58.95
C SER A 178 0.07 -12.65 59.72
N ALA A 179 -0.90 -13.21 59.00
CA ALA A 179 -2.00 -13.97 59.59
C ALA A 179 -1.51 -15.27 60.26
N LEU A 180 -0.57 -15.99 59.64
CA LEU A 180 0.05 -17.18 60.23
C LEU A 180 0.83 -16.83 61.51
N ALA A 181 1.54 -15.70 61.53
CA ALA A 181 2.22 -15.22 62.73
C ALA A 181 1.20 -14.94 63.85
N ALA A 182 0.13 -14.21 63.57
CA ALA A 182 -0.93 -13.95 64.55
C ALA A 182 -1.58 -15.24 65.09
N ALA A 183 -1.81 -16.23 64.22
CA ALA A 183 -2.37 -17.53 64.60
C ALA A 183 -1.43 -18.33 65.49
N GLY A 184 -0.12 -18.19 65.32
CA GLY A 184 0.89 -18.85 66.14
C GLY A 184 1.07 -18.27 67.55
N LEU A 185 0.39 -17.18 67.91
CA LEU A 185 0.51 -16.55 69.24
C LEU A 185 -0.22 -17.35 70.32
N PRO A 186 0.49 -17.84 71.36
CA PRO A 186 -0.13 -18.44 72.54
C PRO A 186 -1.09 -17.47 73.26
N GLN A 187 -2.09 -18.04 73.94
CA GLN A 187 -3.08 -17.30 74.74
C GLN A 187 -2.91 -17.65 76.23
N ALA A 188 -3.18 -16.68 77.12
CA ALA A 188 -3.28 -16.95 78.54
C ALA A 188 -4.34 -18.05 78.80
N TYR A 189 -4.06 -18.95 79.76
CA TYR A 189 -4.93 -20.08 80.11
C TYR A 189 -5.27 -20.16 81.61
N LEU A 190 -4.73 -19.23 82.42
CA LEU A 190 -4.95 -19.15 83.87
C LEU A 190 -5.80 -17.92 84.22
N PRO A 191 -6.86 -18.04 85.06
CA PRO A 191 -7.65 -16.91 85.55
C PRO A 191 -6.79 -15.86 86.28
N GLY A 192 -7.13 -14.59 86.08
CA GLY A 192 -6.41 -13.44 86.67
C GLY A 192 -4.99 -13.24 86.14
N LYS A 193 -4.59 -13.93 85.06
CA LYS A 193 -3.26 -13.77 84.43
C LYS A 193 -3.36 -13.03 83.11
N SER A 194 -2.31 -12.26 82.82
CA SER A 194 -2.04 -11.67 81.52
C SER A 194 -0.83 -12.34 80.86
N MET A 195 -0.81 -12.38 79.54
CA MET A 195 0.27 -12.94 78.74
C MET A 195 0.65 -11.96 77.62
N ILE A 196 1.95 -11.76 77.43
CA ILE A 196 2.53 -11.15 76.24
C ILE A 196 3.22 -12.24 75.45
N ALA A 197 2.98 -12.29 74.15
CA ALA A 197 3.54 -13.28 73.24
C ALA A 197 4.10 -12.63 71.98
N VAL A 198 5.10 -13.26 71.39
CA VAL A 198 5.68 -12.90 70.09
C VAL A 198 5.73 -14.13 69.20
N SER A 199 5.55 -13.93 67.90
CA SER A 199 5.59 -15.02 66.92
C SER A 199 6.15 -14.53 65.59
N GLY A 200 6.68 -15.47 64.81
CA GLY A 200 7.15 -15.26 63.45
C GLY A 200 6.64 -16.35 62.52
N SER A 201 6.58 -16.06 61.23
CA SER A 201 6.11 -16.97 60.20
C SER A 201 6.82 -16.73 58.88
N THR A 202 6.75 -17.72 57.99
CA THR A 202 7.18 -17.61 56.60
C THR A 202 6.12 -18.22 55.70
N TYR A 203 5.84 -17.58 54.56
CA TYR A 203 4.93 -18.10 53.55
C TYR A 203 5.44 -17.70 52.16
N ARG A 204 5.77 -18.70 51.34
CA ARG A 204 6.26 -18.53 49.96
C ARG A 204 7.42 -17.52 49.80
N GLY A 205 8.27 -17.40 50.81
CA GLY A 205 9.43 -16.49 50.80
C GLY A 205 9.19 -15.12 51.45
N GLN A 206 7.94 -14.78 51.76
CA GLN A 206 7.60 -13.61 52.58
C GLN A 206 7.58 -13.98 54.07
N GLN A 207 7.84 -12.99 54.93
CA GLN A 207 7.94 -13.18 56.38
C GLN A 207 6.87 -12.37 57.11
N GLY A 208 6.29 -12.93 58.16
CA GLY A 208 5.33 -12.27 59.03
C GLY A 208 5.81 -12.30 60.47
N TYR A 209 5.47 -11.28 61.24
CA TYR A 209 5.73 -11.21 62.67
C TYR A 209 4.50 -10.66 63.38
N ALA A 210 4.28 -11.12 64.62
CA ALA A 210 3.16 -10.66 65.43
C ALA A 210 3.55 -10.53 66.90
N VAL A 211 2.90 -9.60 67.57
CA VAL A 211 2.95 -9.40 69.02
C VAL A 211 1.53 -9.44 69.54
N GLY A 212 1.28 -10.27 70.54
CA GLY A 212 -0.02 -10.46 71.15
C GLY A 212 -0.02 -10.16 72.63
N MET A 213 -1.12 -9.60 73.12
CA MET A 213 -1.45 -9.55 74.54
C MET A 213 -2.77 -10.26 74.77
N SER A 214 -2.88 -11.03 75.85
CA SER A 214 -4.14 -11.64 76.27
C SER A 214 -4.29 -11.59 77.79
N ALA A 215 -5.53 -11.51 78.26
CA ALA A 215 -5.84 -11.54 79.68
C ALA A 215 -7.13 -12.31 79.94
N ILE A 216 -7.19 -13.03 81.05
CA ILE A 216 -8.39 -13.71 81.56
C ILE A 216 -8.82 -12.99 82.84
N SER A 217 -10.12 -12.72 83.00
CA SER A 217 -10.66 -12.15 84.25
C SER A 217 -10.39 -13.05 85.46
N ASP A 218 -10.41 -12.47 86.66
CA ASP A 218 -10.22 -13.25 87.90
C ASP A 218 -11.27 -14.35 88.08
N SER A 219 -12.50 -14.09 87.59
CA SER A 219 -13.58 -15.08 87.56
C SER A 219 -13.37 -16.21 86.56
N GLY A 220 -12.40 -16.10 85.65
CA GLY A 220 -12.16 -17.06 84.57
C GLY A 220 -13.13 -16.98 83.40
N ASN A 221 -14.19 -16.18 83.49
CA ASN A 221 -15.28 -16.22 82.51
C ASN A 221 -15.05 -15.30 81.29
N TRP A 222 -14.22 -14.26 81.40
CA TRP A 222 -13.92 -13.36 80.27
C TRP A 222 -12.48 -13.52 79.82
N ILE A 223 -12.29 -13.57 78.50
CA ILE A 223 -10.97 -13.63 77.86
C ILE A 223 -10.89 -12.50 76.83
N VAL A 224 -9.83 -11.69 76.88
CA VAL A 224 -9.54 -10.65 75.88
C VAL A 224 -8.20 -10.93 75.21
N LYS A 225 -8.11 -10.68 73.91
CA LYS A 225 -6.87 -10.81 73.12
C LYS A 225 -6.73 -9.62 72.17
N GLY A 226 -5.59 -8.94 72.23
CA GLY A 226 -5.15 -7.96 71.25
C GLY A 226 -3.93 -8.50 70.51
N THR A 227 -3.88 -8.33 69.20
CA THR A 227 -2.73 -8.73 68.36
C THR A 227 -2.35 -7.59 67.42
N ALA A 228 -1.06 -7.33 67.27
CA ALA A 228 -0.50 -6.48 66.22
C ALA A 228 0.41 -7.33 65.33
N THR A 229 0.36 -7.11 64.02
CA THR A 229 1.14 -7.84 63.02
C THR A 229 1.90 -6.88 62.12
N GLY A 230 3.01 -7.37 61.57
CA GLY A 230 3.69 -6.76 60.44
C GLY A 230 4.33 -7.83 59.55
N ASN A 231 4.85 -7.41 58.40
CA ASN A 231 5.50 -8.33 57.46
C ASN A 231 6.69 -7.73 56.72
N SER A 232 7.36 -8.56 55.94
CA SER A 232 8.52 -8.22 55.09
C SER A 232 8.24 -7.16 54.02
N ARG A 233 6.97 -6.86 53.73
CA ARG A 233 6.54 -5.82 52.78
C ARG A 233 6.26 -4.48 53.44
N GLY A 234 6.40 -4.39 54.76
CA GLY A 234 6.15 -3.18 55.53
C GLY A 234 4.67 -2.86 55.74
N HIS A 235 3.77 -3.82 55.49
CA HIS A 235 2.35 -3.68 55.83
C HIS A 235 2.12 -4.11 57.28
N PHE A 236 1.28 -3.38 58.01
CA PHE A 236 0.96 -3.63 59.41
C PHE A 236 -0.54 -3.79 59.61
N GLY A 237 -0.93 -4.57 60.62
CA GLY A 237 -2.32 -4.79 60.99
C GLY A 237 -2.49 -4.98 62.49
N ALA A 238 -3.73 -4.89 62.97
CA ALA A 238 -4.05 -5.19 64.36
C ALA A 238 -5.45 -5.78 64.48
N THR A 239 -5.66 -6.60 65.50
CA THR A 239 -6.95 -7.20 65.84
C THR A 239 -7.18 -7.15 67.35
N ILE A 240 -8.44 -7.07 67.76
CA ILE A 240 -8.87 -7.23 69.14
C ILE A 240 -10.08 -8.14 69.18
N GLY A 241 -10.13 -9.04 70.16
CA GLY A 241 -11.24 -9.98 70.35
C GLY A 241 -11.50 -10.22 71.84
N ALA A 242 -12.75 -10.53 72.17
CA ALA A 242 -13.18 -10.93 73.50
C ALA A 242 -14.06 -12.18 73.40
N GLY A 243 -13.97 -13.06 74.40
CA GLY A 243 -14.79 -14.26 74.52
C GLY A 243 -15.29 -14.41 75.96
N TYR A 244 -16.49 -14.97 76.10
CA TYR A 244 -17.09 -15.33 77.37
C TYR A 244 -17.29 -16.84 77.43
N GLN A 245 -16.88 -17.48 78.53
CA GLN A 245 -17.07 -18.90 78.79
C GLN A 245 -17.87 -19.09 80.09
N TRP A 246 -18.76 -20.08 80.11
CA TRP A 246 -19.67 -20.40 81.21
C TRP A 246 -19.65 -21.89 81.55
#